data_AF-A0A6I5CDW7-F1
#
_entry.id   AF-A0A6I5CDW7-F1
#
_cell.length_a   1.000
_cell.length_b   1.000
_cell.length_c   1.000
_cell.angle_alpha   90.00
_cell.angle_beta   90.00
_cell.angle_gamma   90.00
#
_symmetry.space_group_name_H-M   'P 1'
#
loop_
_entity.id
_entity.type
_entity.pdbx_description
1 polymer ?
#
loop_
_entity_poly.entity_id
_entity_poly.type
_entity_poly.pdbx_seq_one_letter_code
_entity_poly.pdbx_strand_id
1 'polypeptide(L)'
;MSDDEPRRTVTPTRVIPAGAPLPERAPEPGEVPPWRLPPPPPPPPAVPDLPPPPPDPGTPAPAVVVQHVHEVVLRWPEPEPHPSRWERLTAWLRQYVRPWDAVIGLACGLVPIPGTGYSAATTWHYTVGTAREIWGVGWGYGFGLVPLLLTANTVVRHGGSPARLFFLTVTFVGSLAAISWWDPFEALTGVPR
;
A
#
# COMPACT_ATOMS: atom_id res chain seq x y z
N MET A 1 -15.37 47.31 -2.81
CA MET A 1 -16.04 45.99 -2.67
C MET A 1 -15.24 45.22 -1.65
N SER A 2 -15.63 45.33 -0.39
CA SER A 2 -14.98 44.68 0.75
C SER A 2 -16.09 43.97 1.51
N ASP A 3 -16.27 42.68 1.23
CA ASP A 3 -17.11 41.79 2.04
C ASP A 3 -16.27 40.55 2.32
N ASP A 4 -15.49 40.60 3.41
CA ASP A 4 -14.85 39.43 3.98
C ASP A 4 -15.32 39.36 5.44
N GLU A 5 -16.57 38.95 5.61
CA GLU A 5 -17.14 38.66 6.92
C GLU A 5 -16.59 37.27 7.34
N PRO A 6 -15.83 37.18 8.46
CA PRO A 6 -15.24 35.91 8.86
C PRO A 6 -16.37 34.94 9.22
N ARG A 7 -16.52 33.88 8.42
CA ARG A 7 -17.48 32.79 8.68
C ARG A 7 -17.24 32.27 10.10
N ARG A 8 -18.17 32.56 11.01
CA ARG A 8 -18.17 31.99 12.37
C ARG A 8 -18.14 30.48 12.26
N THR A 9 -17.03 29.88 12.66
CA THR A 9 -16.91 28.43 12.85
C THR A 9 -17.91 28.03 13.93
N VAL A 10 -19.03 27.41 13.53
CA VAL A 10 -20.00 26.83 14.44
C VAL A 10 -19.38 25.55 14.98
N THR A 11 -18.83 25.60 16.20
CA THR A 11 -18.43 24.39 16.92
C THR A 11 -19.70 23.62 17.30
N PRO A 12 -19.91 22.38 16.83
CA PRO A 12 -21.08 21.61 17.21
C PRO A 12 -21.00 21.23 18.68
N THR A 13 -21.61 22.05 19.54
CA THR A 13 -21.76 21.76 20.96
C THR A 13 -22.86 20.72 21.14
N ARG A 14 -22.43 19.45 21.27
CA ARG A 14 -23.18 18.29 21.79
C ARG A 14 -24.16 17.63 20.81
N VAL A 15 -23.88 16.38 20.47
CA VAL A 15 -24.82 15.47 19.77
C VAL A 15 -25.82 14.95 20.79
N ILE A 16 -27.11 15.19 20.58
CA ILE A 16 -28.18 14.62 21.41
C ILE A 16 -28.37 13.15 20.99
N PRO A 17 -28.25 12.17 21.91
CA PRO A 17 -28.42 10.76 21.59
C PRO A 17 -29.85 10.47 21.11
N ALA A 18 -29.98 9.53 20.16
CA ALA A 18 -31.27 9.14 19.59
C ALA A 18 -32.22 8.63 20.69
N GLY A 19 -33.41 9.22 20.78
CA GLY A 19 -34.45 8.86 21.76
C GLY A 19 -34.62 9.82 22.94
N ALA A 20 -33.79 10.85 23.07
CA ALA A 20 -34.05 11.92 24.05
C ALA A 20 -35.29 12.74 23.63
N PRO A 21 -36.24 13.04 24.55
CA PRO A 21 -37.39 13.86 24.22
C PRO A 21 -36.94 15.25 23.78
N LEU A 22 -37.35 15.65 22.58
CA LEU A 22 -37.12 17.00 22.07
C LEU A 22 -38.00 17.98 22.86
N PRO A 23 -37.50 19.20 23.16
CA PRO A 23 -38.31 20.21 23.82
C PRO A 23 -39.52 20.58 22.94
N GLU A 24 -40.71 20.69 23.55
CA GLU A 24 -41.98 20.97 22.86
C GLU A 24 -41.99 22.30 22.11
N ARG A 25 -41.14 23.26 22.54
CA ARG A 25 -40.96 24.55 21.87
C ARG A 25 -39.51 25.02 21.93
N ALA A 26 -39.14 25.83 20.95
CA ALA A 26 -37.90 26.60 21.01
C ALA A 26 -38.00 27.67 22.12
N PRO A 27 -36.93 27.92 22.90
CA PRO A 27 -36.94 28.95 23.92
C PRO A 27 -37.00 30.35 23.30
N GLU A 28 -37.78 31.24 23.91
CA GLU A 28 -37.90 32.64 23.47
C GLU A 28 -36.65 33.47 23.84
N PRO A 29 -36.37 34.58 23.13
CA PRO A 29 -35.19 35.41 23.41
C PRO A 29 -35.24 36.01 24.82
N GLY A 30 -34.50 35.43 25.77
CA GLY A 30 -34.44 35.85 27.17
C GLY A 30 -34.67 34.72 28.17
N GLU A 31 -35.21 33.58 27.73
CA GLU A 31 -35.35 32.39 28.57
C GLU A 31 -34.04 31.59 28.61
N VAL A 32 -33.65 31.16 29.81
CA VAL A 32 -32.51 30.25 29.99
C VAL A 32 -32.89 28.90 29.38
N PRO A 33 -32.15 28.37 28.38
CA PRO A 33 -32.51 27.11 27.77
C PRO A 33 -32.48 25.96 28.79
N PRO A 34 -33.38 24.97 28.70
CA PRO A 34 -33.51 23.91 29.71
C PRO A 34 -32.26 23.02 29.84
N TRP A 35 -31.35 23.07 28.86
CA TRP A 35 -30.05 22.38 28.89
C TRP A 35 -28.91 23.21 29.51
N ARG A 36 -29.17 24.46 29.92
CA ARG A 36 -28.24 25.26 30.73
C ARG A 36 -28.67 25.17 32.20
N LEU A 37 -28.03 24.28 32.95
CA LEU A 37 -28.08 24.34 34.41
C LEU A 37 -27.35 25.61 34.86
N PRO A 38 -27.89 26.40 35.82
CA PRO A 38 -27.14 27.50 36.42
C PRO A 38 -25.83 26.95 37.01
N PRO A 39 -24.71 27.69 36.91
CA PRO A 39 -23.45 27.24 37.51
C PRO A 39 -23.67 27.02 39.01
N PRO A 40 -23.09 25.94 39.59
CA PRO A 40 -23.16 25.72 41.03
C PRO A 40 -22.61 26.95 41.76
N PRO A 41 -23.16 27.30 42.95
CA PRO A 41 -22.66 28.42 43.72
C PRO A 41 -21.15 28.25 43.99
N PRO A 42 -20.38 29.35 44.02
CA PRO A 42 -18.96 29.29 44.26
C PRO A 42 -18.66 28.55 45.58
N PRO A 43 -17.63 27.69 45.62
CA PRO A 43 -17.25 27.02 46.84
C PRO A 43 -16.91 28.07 47.92
N PRO A 44 -17.23 27.81 49.21
CA PRO A 44 -16.83 28.69 50.29
C PRO A 44 -15.30 28.91 50.27
N PRO A 45 -14.81 30.06 50.78
CA PRO A 45 -13.39 30.36 50.84
C PRO A 45 -12.63 29.17 51.45
N ALA A 46 -11.63 28.67 50.73
CA ALA A 46 -10.75 27.64 51.27
C ALA A 46 -10.10 28.18 52.54
N VAL A 47 -10.35 27.50 53.66
CA VAL A 47 -9.61 27.74 54.91
C VAL A 47 -8.14 27.44 54.60
N PRO A 48 -7.18 28.26 55.05
CA PRO A 48 -5.75 27.97 54.86
C PRO A 48 -5.43 26.58 55.39
N ASP A 49 -4.83 25.73 54.55
CA ASP A 49 -4.36 24.41 54.97
C ASP A 49 -3.33 24.59 56.11
N LEU A 50 -3.67 24.07 57.29
CA LEU A 50 -2.70 23.88 58.34
C LEU A 50 -1.62 22.92 57.83
N PRO A 51 -0.33 23.18 58.11
CA PRO A 51 0.74 22.25 57.73
C PRO A 51 0.45 20.87 58.33
N PRO A 52 0.61 19.79 57.54
CA PRO A 52 0.30 18.45 58.02
C PRO A 52 1.18 18.11 59.24
N PRO A 53 0.61 17.48 60.28
CA PRO A 53 1.41 16.96 61.38
C PRO A 53 2.44 15.95 60.85
N PRO A 54 3.62 15.83 61.49
CA PRO A 54 4.62 14.86 61.08
C PRO A 54 4.04 13.44 61.06
N PRO A 55 4.37 12.61 60.06
CA PRO A 55 3.79 11.28 59.92
C PRO A 55 4.15 10.40 61.11
N ASP A 56 3.12 9.80 61.70
CA ASP A 56 3.24 8.85 62.80
C ASP A 56 3.94 7.57 62.30
N PRO A 57 4.98 7.03 62.97
CA PRO A 57 5.75 5.87 62.48
C PRO A 57 4.97 4.55 62.36
N GLY A 58 3.67 4.54 62.66
CA GLY A 58 2.86 3.32 62.80
C GLY A 58 1.68 3.18 61.83
N THR A 59 1.43 4.15 60.94
CA THR A 59 0.26 4.07 60.03
C THR A 59 0.64 3.30 58.75
N PRO A 60 -0.03 2.19 58.39
CA PRO A 60 0.14 1.58 57.08
C PRO A 60 -0.26 2.60 56.01
N ALA A 61 0.64 2.88 55.06
CA ALA A 61 0.36 3.80 53.97
C ALA A 61 -0.95 3.39 53.28
N PRO A 62 -1.88 4.32 53.01
CA PRO A 62 -3.11 4.00 52.30
C PRO A 62 -2.70 3.38 50.96
N ALA A 63 -3.15 2.15 50.70
CA ALA A 63 -2.89 1.46 49.46
C ALA A 63 -3.48 2.30 48.33
N VAL A 64 -2.61 2.97 47.56
CA VAL A 64 -3.00 3.71 46.36
C VAL A 64 -3.46 2.68 45.34
N VAL A 65 -4.76 2.46 45.26
CA VAL A 65 -5.37 1.63 44.22
C VAL A 65 -5.35 2.44 42.93
N VAL A 66 -4.28 2.28 42.15
CA VAL A 66 -4.17 2.86 40.81
C VAL A 66 -5.13 2.12 39.89
N GLN A 67 -6.34 2.65 39.74
CA GLN A 67 -7.34 2.10 38.84
C GLN A 67 -7.01 2.54 37.41
N HIS A 68 -6.25 1.71 36.69
CA HIS A 68 -5.95 1.92 35.27
C HIS A 68 -7.21 1.67 34.43
N VAL A 69 -8.04 2.69 34.29
CA VAL A 69 -9.18 2.68 33.36
C VAL A 69 -8.63 2.76 31.93
N HIS A 70 -8.52 1.61 31.27
CA HIS A 70 -8.32 1.57 29.83
C HIS A 70 -9.69 1.79 29.18
N GLU A 71 -9.94 3.01 28.73
CA GLU A 71 -11.07 3.29 27.86
C GLU A 71 -10.81 2.60 26.52
N VAL A 72 -11.30 1.37 26.37
CA VAL A 72 -11.28 0.65 25.10
C VAL A 72 -12.37 1.24 24.22
N VAL A 73 -12.01 2.30 23.49
CA VAL A 73 -12.86 2.84 22.43
C VAL A 73 -12.94 1.78 21.33
N LEU A 74 -14.04 1.03 21.31
CA LEU A 74 -14.40 0.11 20.23
C LEU A 74 -14.70 0.94 18.97
N ARG A 75 -13.65 1.30 18.24
CA ARG A 75 -13.78 1.88 16.91
C ARG A 75 -14.18 0.76 15.97
N TRP A 76 -15.27 0.91 15.23
CA TRP A 76 -15.58 -0.03 14.16
C TRP A 76 -14.37 -0.13 13.24
N PRO A 77 -13.87 -1.34 12.93
CA PRO A 77 -12.80 -1.49 11.98
C PRO A 77 -13.31 -0.95 10.64
N GLU A 78 -12.68 0.10 10.14
CA GLU A 78 -12.89 0.56 8.77
C GLU A 78 -12.71 -0.66 7.86
N PRO A 79 -13.65 -0.94 6.93
CA PRO A 79 -13.50 -2.06 6.01
C PRO A 79 -12.15 -1.94 5.32
N GLU A 80 -11.27 -2.93 5.51
CA GLU A 80 -9.95 -2.93 4.89
C GLU A 80 -10.12 -2.74 3.38
N PRO A 81 -9.45 -1.73 2.79
CA PRO A 81 -9.55 -1.49 1.35
C PRO A 81 -9.20 -2.79 0.61
N HIS A 82 -10.15 -3.31 -0.16
CA HIS A 82 -9.89 -4.51 -0.94
C HIS A 82 -8.71 -4.25 -1.87
N PRO A 83 -7.63 -5.07 -1.81
CA PRO A 83 -6.45 -4.81 -2.60
C PRO A 83 -6.82 -4.83 -4.08
N SER A 84 -6.40 -3.80 -4.79
CA SER A 84 -6.54 -3.65 -6.23
C SER A 84 -5.88 -4.82 -6.95
N ARG A 85 -6.27 -5.06 -8.21
CA ARG A 85 -5.66 -6.13 -9.03
C ARG A 85 -4.13 -5.99 -9.13
N TRP A 86 -3.65 -4.75 -9.17
CA TRP A 86 -2.22 -4.45 -9.24
C TRP A 86 -1.49 -4.73 -7.92
N GLU A 87 -2.09 -4.40 -6.78
CA GLU A 87 -1.54 -4.74 -5.46
C GLU A 87 -1.48 -6.25 -5.26
N ARG A 88 -2.49 -6.99 -5.72
CA ARG A 88 -2.45 -8.46 -5.69
C ARG A 88 -1.33 -9.03 -6.56
N LEU A 89 -1.18 -8.53 -7.78
CA LEU A 89 -0.12 -9.00 -8.68
C LEU A 89 1.27 -8.67 -8.13
N THR A 90 1.47 -7.45 -7.62
CA THR A 90 2.76 -7.04 -7.06
C THR A 90 3.07 -7.77 -5.75
N ALA A 91 2.07 -8.00 -4.89
CA ALA A 91 2.22 -8.84 -3.70
C ALA A 91 2.59 -10.28 -4.07
N TRP A 92 1.92 -10.86 -5.06
CA TRP A 92 2.25 -12.19 -5.61
C TRP A 92 3.66 -12.23 -6.17
N LEU A 93 4.06 -11.24 -6.98
CA LEU A 93 5.41 -11.18 -7.56
C LEU A 93 6.50 -11.05 -6.48
N ARG A 94 6.22 -10.29 -5.42
CA ARG A 94 7.12 -10.15 -4.26
C ARG A 94 7.30 -11.43 -3.45
N GLN A 95 6.42 -12.43 -3.59
CA GLN A 95 6.64 -13.76 -2.99
C GLN A 95 7.80 -14.49 -3.66
N TYR A 96 8.02 -14.24 -4.95
CA TYR A 96 9.06 -14.92 -5.73
C TYR A 96 10.31 -14.06 -5.89
N VAL A 97 10.19 -12.73 -5.93
CA VAL A 97 11.27 -11.85 -6.35
C VAL A 97 11.45 -10.67 -5.39
N ARG A 98 12.68 -10.46 -4.92
CA ARG A 98 13.02 -9.22 -4.18
C ARG A 98 13.15 -8.07 -5.18
N PRO A 99 12.60 -6.88 -4.90
CA PRO A 99 12.55 -5.78 -5.86
C PRO A 99 13.93 -5.33 -6.33
N TRP A 100 14.93 -5.32 -5.45
CA TRP A 100 16.30 -4.97 -5.82
C TRP A 100 16.96 -6.00 -6.72
N ASP A 101 16.72 -7.30 -6.49
CA ASP A 101 17.23 -8.36 -7.36
C ASP A 101 16.63 -8.28 -8.76
N ALA A 102 15.36 -7.87 -8.87
CA ALA A 102 14.71 -7.60 -10.16
C ALA A 102 15.35 -6.42 -10.88
N VAL A 103 15.55 -5.29 -10.18
CA VAL A 103 16.19 -4.11 -10.76
C VAL A 103 17.60 -4.43 -11.24
N ILE A 104 18.40 -5.13 -10.42
CA ILE A 104 19.77 -5.53 -10.78
C ILE A 104 19.75 -6.48 -11.99
N GLY A 105 18.93 -7.54 -11.96
CA GLY A 105 18.84 -8.49 -13.07
C GLY A 105 18.43 -7.82 -14.38
N LEU A 106 17.43 -6.94 -14.32
CA LEU A 106 16.95 -6.19 -15.48
C LEU A 106 18.04 -5.23 -16.01
N ALA A 107 18.69 -4.48 -15.11
CA ALA A 107 19.78 -3.58 -15.47
C ALA A 107 20.93 -4.34 -16.12
N CYS A 108 21.40 -5.44 -15.52
CA CYS A 108 22.46 -6.25 -16.12
C CYS A 108 22.08 -6.80 -17.51
N GLY A 109 20.80 -7.09 -17.76
CA GLY A 109 20.33 -7.61 -19.04
C GLY A 109 20.23 -6.56 -20.14
N LEU A 110 19.84 -5.33 -19.78
CA LEU A 110 19.51 -4.26 -20.71
C LEU A 110 20.60 -3.19 -20.85
N VAL A 111 21.47 -3.04 -19.86
CA VAL A 111 22.58 -2.08 -19.93
C VAL A 111 23.55 -2.51 -21.03
N PRO A 112 23.94 -1.61 -21.94
CA PRO A 112 24.94 -1.89 -22.96
C PRO A 112 26.28 -2.30 -22.34
N ILE A 113 26.89 -3.33 -22.91
CA ILE A 113 28.23 -3.74 -22.50
C ILE A 113 29.24 -2.71 -23.03
N PRO A 114 30.10 -2.14 -22.17
CA PRO A 114 31.13 -1.20 -22.61
C PRO A 114 31.99 -1.81 -23.72
N GLY A 115 32.17 -1.06 -24.81
CA GLY A 115 32.96 -1.50 -25.98
C GLY A 115 32.16 -2.17 -27.10
N THR A 116 31.01 -2.81 -26.81
CA THR A 116 30.14 -3.37 -27.86
C THR A 116 29.00 -2.43 -28.21
N GLY A 117 28.51 -1.63 -27.25
CA GLY A 117 27.33 -0.77 -27.43
C GLY A 117 25.99 -1.52 -27.44
N TYR A 118 26.01 -2.85 -27.33
CA TYR A 118 24.83 -3.71 -27.30
C TYR A 118 24.71 -4.40 -25.93
N SER A 119 23.49 -4.60 -25.48
CA SER A 119 23.20 -5.35 -24.25
C SER A 119 23.00 -6.83 -24.55
N ALA A 120 23.17 -7.69 -23.54
CA ALA A 120 22.95 -9.13 -23.68
C ALA A 120 21.55 -9.45 -24.22
N ALA A 121 20.53 -8.71 -23.79
CA ALA A 121 19.16 -8.84 -24.27
C ALA A 121 19.04 -8.52 -25.77
N THR A 122 19.66 -7.43 -26.24
CA THR A 122 19.64 -7.07 -27.66
C THR A 122 20.42 -8.05 -28.53
N THR A 123 21.55 -8.57 -28.03
CA THR A 123 22.32 -9.60 -28.73
C THR A 123 21.52 -10.90 -28.85
N TRP A 124 20.85 -11.33 -27.77
CA TRP A 124 19.99 -12.51 -27.81
C TRP A 124 18.79 -12.33 -28.74
N HIS A 125 18.16 -11.15 -28.73
CA HIS A 125 17.10 -10.80 -29.66
C HIS A 125 17.54 -10.90 -31.12
N TYR A 126 18.71 -10.35 -31.45
CA TYR A 126 19.30 -10.51 -32.78
C TYR A 126 19.50 -11.99 -33.12
N THR A 127 20.08 -12.79 -32.22
CA THR A 127 20.31 -14.23 -32.50
C THR A 127 19.01 -15.00 -32.74
N VAL A 128 17.94 -14.72 -31.99
CA VAL A 128 16.63 -15.37 -32.19
C VAL A 128 16.01 -14.96 -33.52
N GLY A 129 16.07 -13.66 -33.85
CA GLY A 129 15.60 -13.14 -35.14
C GLY A 129 16.35 -13.75 -36.32
N THR A 130 17.68 -13.79 -36.25
CA THR A 130 18.52 -14.42 -37.27
C THR A 130 18.26 -15.92 -37.38
N ALA A 131 18.11 -16.64 -36.26
CA ALA A 131 17.76 -18.06 -36.28
C ALA A 131 16.41 -18.31 -36.97
N ARG A 132 15.44 -17.43 -36.74
CA ARG A 132 14.13 -17.46 -37.41
C ARG A 132 14.24 -17.21 -38.91
N GLU A 133 15.06 -16.25 -39.32
CA GLU A 133 15.24 -15.91 -40.74
C GLU A 133 16.01 -17.00 -41.50
N ILE A 134 17.06 -17.57 -40.92
CA ILE A 134 17.94 -18.53 -41.59
C ILE A 134 17.38 -19.96 -41.52
N TRP A 135 16.83 -20.37 -40.38
CA TRP A 135 16.39 -21.75 -40.16
C TRP A 135 14.86 -21.90 -40.12
N GLY A 136 14.12 -20.79 -40.17
CA GLY A 136 12.67 -20.77 -40.23
C GLY A 136 11.96 -20.61 -38.90
N VAL A 137 10.63 -20.51 -38.97
CA VAL A 137 9.72 -20.18 -37.87
C VAL A 137 9.87 -21.10 -36.66
N GLY A 138 9.98 -22.41 -36.88
CA GLY A 138 10.11 -23.39 -35.81
C GLY A 138 11.36 -23.18 -34.94
N TRP A 139 12.49 -22.83 -35.55
CA TRP A 139 13.72 -22.53 -34.83
C TRP A 139 13.65 -21.19 -34.09
N GLY A 140 13.01 -20.18 -34.69
CA GLY A 140 12.71 -18.92 -34.01
C GLY A 140 11.96 -19.14 -32.71
N TYR A 141 10.86 -19.90 -32.74
CA TYR A 141 10.11 -20.24 -31.53
C TYR A 141 10.89 -21.16 -30.59
N GLY A 142 11.69 -22.09 -31.10
CA GLY A 142 12.56 -22.93 -30.28
C GLY A 142 13.54 -22.10 -29.45
N PHE A 143 14.30 -21.21 -30.08
CA PHE A 143 15.26 -20.33 -29.38
C PHE A 143 14.59 -19.23 -28.56
N GLY A 144 13.41 -18.74 -28.96
CA GLY A 144 12.67 -17.73 -28.21
C GLY A 144 11.98 -18.29 -26.96
N LEU A 145 11.17 -19.34 -27.12
CA LEU A 145 10.28 -19.83 -26.08
C LEU A 145 10.92 -20.83 -25.14
N VAL A 146 11.76 -21.75 -25.62
CA VAL A 146 12.33 -22.80 -24.74
C VAL A 146 13.18 -22.19 -23.61
N PRO A 147 14.14 -21.29 -23.89
CA PRO A 147 14.92 -20.64 -22.84
C PRO A 147 14.08 -19.74 -21.93
N LEU A 148 13.07 -19.06 -22.48
CA LEU A 148 12.15 -18.25 -21.70
C LEU A 148 11.36 -19.10 -20.69
N LEU A 149 10.79 -20.21 -21.13
CA LEU A 149 10.03 -21.11 -20.27
C LEU A 149 10.93 -21.76 -19.21
N LEU A 150 12.16 -22.16 -19.58
CA LEU A 150 13.13 -22.71 -18.62
C LEU A 150 13.49 -21.67 -17.56
N THR A 151 13.86 -20.46 -17.95
CA THR A 151 14.23 -19.39 -17.02
C THR A 151 13.06 -18.97 -16.12
N ALA A 152 11.85 -18.81 -16.68
CA ALA A 152 10.65 -18.55 -15.90
C ALA A 152 10.36 -19.67 -14.88
N ASN A 153 10.40 -20.94 -15.31
CA ASN A 153 10.20 -22.08 -14.42
C ASN A 153 11.27 -22.14 -13.32
N THR A 154 12.53 -21.80 -13.62
CA THR A 154 13.57 -21.75 -12.59
C THR A 154 13.32 -20.65 -11.55
N VAL A 155 12.83 -19.47 -11.95
CA VAL A 155 12.46 -18.38 -11.03
C VAL A 155 11.27 -18.78 -10.16
N VAL A 156 10.25 -19.40 -10.73
CA VAL A 156 9.08 -19.86 -9.97
C VAL A 156 9.44 -20.95 -8.96
N ARG A 157 10.30 -21.90 -9.34
CA ARG A 157 10.66 -23.04 -8.48
C ARG A 157 11.70 -22.72 -7.41
N HIS A 158 12.65 -21.83 -7.70
CA HIS A 158 13.81 -21.59 -6.82
C HIS A 158 13.91 -20.14 -6.31
N GLY A 159 12.95 -19.29 -6.66
CA GLY A 159 12.94 -17.86 -6.35
C GLY A 159 13.77 -17.01 -7.33
N GLY A 160 13.56 -15.71 -7.25
CA GLY A 160 14.24 -14.68 -8.03
C GLY A 160 15.60 -14.33 -7.43
N SER A 161 16.67 -14.76 -8.10
CA SER A 161 18.02 -14.25 -7.87
C SER A 161 18.41 -13.29 -9.02
N PRO A 162 19.34 -12.35 -8.79
CA PRO A 162 19.77 -11.42 -9.84
C PRO A 162 20.19 -12.11 -11.14
N ALA A 163 20.93 -13.22 -11.02
CA ALA A 163 21.35 -14.01 -12.19
C ALA A 163 20.17 -14.63 -12.95
N ARG A 164 19.19 -15.21 -12.24
CA ARG A 164 18.01 -15.81 -12.89
C ARG A 164 17.14 -14.73 -13.55
N LEU A 165 17.02 -13.56 -12.93
CA LEU A 165 16.26 -12.43 -13.44
C LEU A 165 16.97 -11.77 -14.62
N PHE A 166 18.31 -11.75 -14.62
CA PHE A 166 19.12 -11.42 -15.79
C PHE A 166 18.79 -12.34 -16.97
N PHE A 167 18.89 -13.66 -16.79
CA PHE A 167 18.58 -14.60 -17.86
C PHE A 167 17.13 -14.51 -18.30
N LEU A 168 16.18 -14.36 -17.37
CA LEU A 168 14.76 -14.14 -17.68
C LEU A 168 14.55 -12.88 -18.52
N THR A 169 15.26 -11.79 -18.20
CA THR A 169 15.18 -10.54 -18.97
C THR A 169 15.71 -10.73 -20.39
N VAL A 170 16.88 -11.37 -20.51
CA VAL A 170 17.52 -11.64 -21.81
C VAL A 170 16.62 -12.53 -22.68
N THR A 171 16.13 -13.65 -22.14
CA THR A 171 15.28 -14.58 -22.88
C THR A 171 13.91 -14.00 -23.21
N PHE A 172 13.34 -13.18 -22.32
CA PHE A 172 12.09 -12.48 -22.58
C PHE A 172 12.21 -11.51 -23.74
N VAL A 173 13.23 -10.63 -23.73
CA VAL A 173 13.46 -9.69 -24.83
C VAL A 173 13.76 -10.43 -26.14
N GLY A 174 14.51 -11.53 -26.07
CA GLY A 174 14.79 -12.32 -27.26
C GLY A 174 13.58 -13.03 -27.85
N SER A 175 12.65 -13.50 -27.00
CA SER A 175 11.41 -14.14 -27.46
C SER A 175 10.54 -13.20 -28.30
N LEU A 176 10.65 -11.88 -28.11
CA LEU A 176 9.93 -10.91 -28.94
C LEU A 176 10.38 -10.95 -30.40
N ALA A 177 11.64 -11.33 -30.68
CA ALA A 177 12.12 -11.48 -32.07
C ALA A 177 11.48 -12.68 -32.78
N ALA A 178 11.01 -13.68 -32.02
CA ALA A 178 10.38 -14.87 -32.56
C ALA A 178 8.93 -14.62 -33.01
N ILE A 179 8.28 -13.58 -32.49
CA ILE A 179 6.85 -13.31 -32.71
C ILE A 179 6.69 -12.49 -33.99
N SER A 180 6.04 -13.06 -35.01
CA SER A 180 5.62 -12.33 -36.20
C SER A 180 4.10 -12.26 -36.28
N TRP A 181 3.57 -11.09 -36.64
CA TRP A 181 2.14 -10.95 -36.94
C TRP A 181 1.71 -11.80 -38.15
N TRP A 182 2.65 -12.22 -39.00
CA TRP A 182 2.42 -13.06 -40.18
C TRP A 182 2.31 -14.56 -39.85
N ASP A 183 2.76 -14.99 -38.67
CA ASP A 183 2.72 -16.41 -38.27
C ASP A 183 1.33 -17.06 -38.37
N PRO A 184 0.23 -16.40 -37.99
CA PRO A 184 -1.11 -16.95 -38.18
C PRO A 184 -1.47 -17.15 -39.66
N PHE A 185 -1.01 -16.26 -40.55
CA PHE A 185 -1.26 -16.38 -41.99
C PHE A 185 -0.44 -17.51 -42.59
N GLU A 186 0.82 -17.63 -42.23
CA GLU A 186 1.67 -18.75 -42.65
C GLU A 186 1.10 -20.09 -42.17
N ALA A 187 0.60 -20.15 -40.92
CA ALA A 187 -0.04 -21.36 -40.39
C ALA A 187 -1.36 -21.71 -41.11
N LEU A 188 -2.14 -20.71 -41.55
CA LEU A 188 -3.40 -20.90 -42.27
C LEU A 188 -3.21 -21.19 -43.76
N THR A 189 -2.20 -20.59 -44.40
CA THR A 189 -2.01 -20.59 -45.86
C THR A 189 -0.87 -21.50 -46.31
N GLY A 190 0.04 -21.86 -45.42
CA GLY A 190 1.28 -22.58 -45.75
C GLY A 190 2.29 -21.76 -46.56
N VAL A 191 2.05 -20.46 -46.76
CA VAL A 191 2.92 -19.59 -47.58
C VAL A 191 3.96 -18.91 -46.67
N PRO A 192 5.25 -19.28 -46.79
CA PRO A 192 6.32 -18.58 -46.10
C PRO A 192 6.49 -17.16 -46.68
N ARG A 193 6.92 -16.23 -45.83
CA ARG A 193 7.25 -14.85 -46.21
C ARG A 193 8.46 -14.78 -47.15
#